data_AF-A0A2V5Y4Y6-F1
#
_entry.id   AF-A0A2V5Y4Y6-F1
#
_cell.length_a   1.000
_cell.length_b   1.000
_cell.length_c   1.000
_cell.angle_alpha   90.00
_cell.angle_beta   90.00
_cell.angle_gamma   90.00
#
_symmetry.space_group_name_H-M   'P 1'
#
loop_
_entity.id
_entity.type
_entity.pdbx_description
1 polymer ?
#
loop_
_entity_poly.entity_id
_entity_poly.type
_entity_poly.pdbx_seq_one_letter_code
_entity_poly.pdbx_strand_id
1 'polypeptide(L)'
;MAAAHKGQCYCGAVEIEVRGDPLEMGYCHCENCRRYSAAPVSAFTLWKKENVILTKGAEFLGRFKSSKISDRRYCTKCGGHISIDHPTL
;
A
#
# COMPACT_ATOMS: atom_id res chain seq x y z
N MET A 1 -4.49 5.41 23.47
CA MET A 1 -5.04 4.62 22.36
C MET A 1 -4.06 4.74 21.21
N ALA A 2 -3.65 3.63 20.60
CA ALA A 2 -2.78 3.69 19.42
C ALA A 2 -3.50 4.47 18.30
N ALA A 3 -2.78 5.36 17.61
CA ALA A 3 -3.35 6.10 16.49
C ALA A 3 -3.83 5.13 15.40
N ALA A 4 -4.99 5.43 14.80
CA ALA A 4 -5.54 4.69 13.68
C ALA A 4 -5.63 5.64 12.48
N HIS A 5 -5.05 5.25 11.36
CA HIS A 5 -5.08 6.02 10.11
C HIS A 5 -5.84 5.23 9.05
N LYS A 6 -6.67 5.92 8.27
CA LYS A 6 -7.44 5.33 7.18
C LYS A 6 -6.82 5.68 5.84
N GLY A 7 -6.81 4.72 4.93
CA GLY A 7 -6.43 4.89 3.53
C GLY A 7 -7.46 4.25 2.62
N GLN A 8 -7.60 4.76 1.40
CA GLN A 8 -8.52 4.20 0.41
C GLN A 8 -8.01 4.44 -1.00
N CYS A 9 -8.47 3.62 -1.96
CA CYS A 9 -8.25 3.92 -3.37
C CYS A 9 -9.09 5.13 -3.82
N TYR A 10 -8.78 5.67 -4.99
CA TYR A 10 -9.46 6.84 -5.55
C TYR A 10 -11.00 6.69 -5.61
N CYS A 11 -11.52 5.51 -5.97
CA CYS A 11 -12.96 5.29 -6.07
C CYS A 11 -13.63 4.82 -4.78
N GLY A 12 -12.87 4.63 -3.68
CA GLY A 12 -13.41 4.16 -2.39
C GLY A 12 -13.92 2.70 -2.40
N ALA A 13 -13.62 1.93 -3.45
CA ALA A 13 -13.98 0.51 -3.51
C ALA A 13 -13.13 -0.35 -2.57
N VAL A 14 -11.92 0.11 -2.23
CA VAL A 14 -10.99 -0.55 -1.32
C VAL A 14 -10.59 0.43 -0.22
N GLU A 15 -10.69 -0.01 1.02
CA GLU A 15 -10.33 0.77 2.21
C GLU A 15 -9.43 -0.06 3.14
N ILE A 16 -8.42 0.59 3.72
CA ILE A 16 -7.51 0.03 4.72
C ILE A 16 -7.49 0.90 5.97
N GLU A 17 -7.19 0.29 7.09
CA GLU A 17 -6.85 0.94 8.34
C GLU A 17 -5.48 0.46 8.80
N VAL A 18 -4.63 1.39 9.22
CA VAL A 18 -3.34 1.08 9.85
C VAL A 18 -3.34 1.55 11.30
N ARG A 19 -2.78 0.75 12.19
CA ARG A 19 -2.80 0.99 13.65
C ARG A 19 -1.39 1.09 14.24
N GLY A 20 -1.24 1.98 15.22
CA GLY A 20 0.04 2.22 15.89
C GLY A 20 0.93 3.18 15.11
N ASP A 21 2.24 3.03 15.29
CA ASP A 21 3.24 3.87 14.63
C ASP A 21 3.89 3.13 13.44
N PRO A 22 4.22 3.84 12.36
CA PRO A 22 4.99 3.25 11.25
C PRO A 22 6.40 2.89 11.72
N LEU A 23 6.94 1.80 11.17
CA LEU A 23 8.34 1.40 11.37
C LEU A 23 9.31 2.38 10.72
N GLU A 24 8.92 2.93 9.57
CA GLU A 24 9.72 3.87 8.81
C GLU A 24 8.79 4.75 7.95
N MET A 25 9.24 5.96 7.64
CA MET A 25 8.57 6.87 6.72
C MET A 25 9.61 7.53 5.83
N GLY A 26 9.31 7.74 4.56
CA GLY A 26 10.29 8.35 3.67
C GLY A 26 9.81 8.58 2.24
N TYR A 27 10.75 8.99 1.41
CA TYR A 27 10.56 9.29 0.00
C TYR A 27 11.43 8.37 -0.86
N CYS A 28 10.79 7.53 -1.68
CA CYS A 28 11.48 6.62 -2.58
C CYS A 28 11.62 7.21 -3.97
N HIS A 29 12.85 7.18 -4.49
CA HIS A 29 13.21 7.70 -5.81
C HIS A 29 13.54 6.58 -6.82
N CYS A 30 13.43 5.31 -6.43
CA CYS A 30 13.80 4.20 -7.32
C CYS A 30 12.84 4.09 -8.50
N GLU A 31 13.33 3.55 -9.62
CA GLU A 31 12.55 3.42 -10.86
C GLU A 31 11.24 2.66 -10.66
N ASN A 32 11.26 1.59 -9.85
CA ASN A 32 10.06 0.80 -9.56
C ASN A 32 9.00 1.62 -8.83
N CYS A 33 9.38 2.42 -7.84
CA CYS A 33 8.43 3.26 -7.10
C CYS A 33 7.92 4.40 -7.96
N ARG A 34 8.76 5.04 -8.78
CA ARG A 34 8.33 6.08 -9.73
C ARG A 34 7.35 5.57 -10.77
N ARG A 35 7.63 4.40 -11.36
CA ARG A 35 6.73 3.73 -12.32
C ARG A 35 5.44 3.31 -11.67
N TYR A 36 5.51 2.76 -10.46
CA TYR A 36 4.32 2.38 -9.71
C TYR A 36 3.47 3.61 -9.44
N SER A 37 3.98 4.65 -8.75
CA SER A 37 3.18 5.83 -8.39
C SER A 37 2.87 6.79 -9.54
N ALA A 38 3.38 6.55 -10.75
CA ALA A 38 3.33 7.49 -11.87
C ALA A 38 3.78 8.91 -11.49
N ALA A 39 4.80 9.00 -10.62
CA ALA A 39 5.28 10.26 -10.04
C ALA A 39 6.82 10.26 -9.94
N PRO A 40 7.48 11.43 -9.92
CA PRO A 40 8.93 11.51 -9.81
C PRO A 40 9.47 11.00 -8.47
N VAL A 41 8.64 11.00 -7.43
CA VAL A 41 8.94 10.50 -6.09
C VAL A 41 7.68 9.86 -5.49
N SER A 42 7.85 8.82 -4.67
CA SER A 42 6.76 8.20 -3.93
C SER A 42 7.00 8.34 -2.42
N ALA A 43 6.06 8.97 -1.73
CA ALA A 43 6.04 8.99 -0.26
C ALA A 43 5.47 7.66 0.24
N PHE A 44 6.11 7.08 1.27
CA PHE A 44 5.66 5.82 1.84
C PHE A 44 5.77 5.82 3.37
N THR A 45 4.98 4.95 3.97
CA THR A 45 5.08 4.57 5.37
C THR A 45 5.15 3.04 5.42
N LEU A 46 6.09 2.51 6.20
CA LEU A 46 6.30 1.08 6.38
C LEU A 46 5.64 0.62 7.67
N TRP A 47 4.87 -0.46 7.59
CA TRP A 47 4.08 -0.98 8.71
C TRP A 47 4.33 -2.47 8.89
N LYS A 48 4.21 -2.93 10.13
CA LYS A 48 4.08 -4.38 10.39
C LYS A 48 2.80 -4.89 9.75
N LYS A 49 2.86 -6.08 9.15
CA LYS A 49 1.73 -6.66 8.39
C LYS A 49 0.47 -6.79 9.25
N GLU A 50 0.63 -7.22 10.50
CA GLU A 50 -0.46 -7.37 11.47
C GLU A 50 -1.16 -6.05 11.84
N ASN A 51 -0.50 -4.91 11.57
CA ASN A 51 -1.06 -3.59 11.83
C ASN A 51 -1.78 -2.99 10.61
N VAL A 52 -1.75 -3.65 9.46
CA VAL A 52 -2.44 -3.22 8.23
C VAL A 52 -3.69 -4.07 8.02
N ILE A 53 -4.86 -3.45 8.18
CA ILE A 53 -6.14 -4.13 8.16
C ILE A 53 -6.90 -3.68 6.91
N LEU A 54 -7.29 -4.64 6.08
CA LEU A 54 -8.22 -4.38 4.99
C LEU A 54 -9.64 -4.31 5.54
N THR A 55 -10.27 -3.14 5.49
CA THR A 55 -11.62 -2.92 6.05
C THR A 55 -12.72 -3.11 5.02
N LYS A 56 -12.41 -2.99 3.72
CA LYS A 56 -13.38 -3.10 2.62
C LYS A 56 -12.72 -3.46 1.29
N GLY A 57 -13.44 -4.20 0.43
CA GLY A 57 -13.09 -4.35 -0.98
C GLY A 57 -12.02 -5.40 -1.28
N ALA A 58 -11.98 -6.50 -0.53
CA ALA A 58 -11.04 -7.60 -0.75
C ALA A 58 -11.11 -8.18 -2.16
N GLU A 59 -12.32 -8.27 -2.71
CA GLU A 59 -12.61 -8.71 -4.07
C GLU A 59 -12.06 -7.76 -5.15
N PHE A 60 -11.83 -6.49 -4.80
CA PHE A 60 -11.26 -5.49 -5.70
C PHE A 60 -9.77 -5.23 -5.44
N LEU A 61 -9.14 -5.95 -4.51
CA LEU A 61 -7.73 -5.79 -4.17
C LEU A 61 -6.87 -6.75 -5.00
N GLY A 62 -6.43 -6.25 -6.17
CA GLY A 62 -5.53 -6.93 -7.07
C GLY A 62 -4.12 -7.12 -6.50
N ARG A 63 -3.38 -8.05 -7.09
CA ARG A 63 -1.97 -8.30 -6.77
C ARG A 63 -1.17 -8.41 -8.05
N PHE A 64 -0.07 -7.68 -8.12
CA PHE A 64 0.92 -7.82 -9.18
C PHE A 64 2.30 -8.07 -8.57
N LYS A 65 2.91 -9.20 -8.91
CA LYS A 65 4.24 -9.55 -8.44
C LYS A 65 5.28 -8.73 -9.21
N SER A 66 5.80 -7.68 -8.57
CA SER A 66 6.75 -6.74 -9.19
C SER A 66 8.19 -7.23 -9.07
N SER A 67 8.51 -8.04 -8.06
CA SER A 67 9.84 -8.64 -7.89
C SER A 67 9.75 -9.92 -7.05
N LYS A 68 10.90 -10.52 -6.72
CA LYS A 68 10.93 -11.63 -5.75
C LYS A 68 10.55 -11.21 -4.32
N ILE A 69 10.64 -9.91 -4.01
CA ILE A 69 10.56 -9.36 -2.65
C ILE A 69 9.34 -8.44 -2.46
N SER A 70 8.66 -8.02 -3.53
CA SER A 70 7.61 -7.00 -3.46
C SER A 70 6.43 -7.32 -4.35
N ASP A 71 5.27 -7.40 -3.71
CA ASP A 71 3.96 -7.55 -4.36
C ASP A 71 3.23 -6.20 -4.30
N ARG A 72 2.83 -5.68 -5.46
CA ARG A 72 2.04 -4.45 -5.55
C ARG A 72 0.56 -4.78 -5.38
N ARG A 73 -0.12 -4.03 -4.53
CA ARG A 73 -1.56 -4.16 -4.27
C ARG A 73 -2.27 -2.92 -4.80
N TYR A 74 -3.30 -3.13 -5.62
CA TYR A 74 -4.00 -2.05 -6.30
C TYR A 74 -5.48 -2.36 -6.43
N CYS A 75 -6.30 -1.32 -6.57
CA CYS A 75 -7.73 -1.47 -6.81
C CYS A 75 -7.98 -1.86 -8.27
N THR A 76 -8.63 -3.00 -8.51
CA THR A 76 -8.97 -3.48 -9.86
C THR A 76 -10.05 -2.65 -10.55
N LYS A 77 -10.78 -1.79 -9.82
CA LYS A 77 -11.80 -0.88 -10.39
C LYS A 77 -11.24 0.43 -10.92
N CYS A 78 -10.29 1.05 -10.20
CA CYS A 78 -9.77 2.37 -10.56
C CYS A 78 -8.27 2.41 -10.84
N GLY A 79 -7.55 1.29 -10.69
CA GLY A 79 -6.09 1.24 -10.82
C GLY A 79 -5.32 1.86 -9.64
N GLY A 80 -6.01 2.49 -8.67
CA GLY A 80 -5.37 3.17 -7.55
C GLY A 80 -4.52 2.24 -6.69
N HIS A 81 -3.32 2.70 -6.32
CA HIS A 81 -2.40 1.99 -5.44
C HIS A 81 -2.93 1.93 -4.02
N ILE A 82 -2.77 0.78 -3.37
CA ILE A 82 -3.23 0.55 -1.98
C ILE A 82 -2.05 0.28 -1.07
N SER A 83 -1.24 -0.73 -1.37
CA SER A 83 -0.09 -1.10 -0.56
C SER A 83 0.96 -1.83 -1.38
N ILE A 84 2.12 -2.03 -0.76
CA ILE A 84 3.19 -2.89 -1.27
C ILE A 84 3.47 -3.89 -0.17
N ASP A 85 3.29 -5.18 -0.48
CA ASP A 85 3.55 -6.25 0.47
C ASP A 85 4.97 -6.79 0.25
N HIS A 86 5.66 -7.09 1.35
CA HIS A 86 7.00 -7.67 1.35
C HIS A 86 6.98 -9.08 1.96
N PRO A 87 6.48 -10.11 1.26
CA PRO A 87 6.19 -11.42 1.85
C PRO A 87 7.43 -12.23 2.26
N THR A 88 8.63 -11.81 1.85
CA THR A 88 9.90 -12.49 2.12
C THR A 88 10.76 -11.75 3.15
N LEU A 89 10.23 -10.69 3.78
CA LEU A 89 10.83 -9.92 4.86
C LEU A 89 9.96 -10.06 6.11
#